data_AF-A0A7K2W7A5-F1
#
_entry.id   AF-A0A7K2W7A5-F1
#
_cell.length_a   1.000
_cell.length_b   1.000
_cell.length_c   1.000
_cell.angle_alpha   90.00
_cell.angle_beta   90.00
_cell.angle_gamma   90.00
#
_symmetry.space_group_name_H-M   'P 1'
#
loop_
_entity.id
_entity.type
_entity.pdbx_description
1 polymer ?
#
loop_
_entity_poly.entity_id
_entity_poly.type
_entity_poly.pdbx_seq_one_letter_code
_entity_poly.pdbx_strand_id
1 'polypeptide(L)'
;MDIVPIAHDATDALTSYLAQLGGGVLDRVQNSAVDRLYMLVGDRLRATQAGAVILGQAEENPQDPAAQENLRSAVQAEGEANQEFAAQLIALVREMQASQPSRGDYRASFNNSGDFQVGRGAVFAQGDVDQSKKIHRSGGWKFWAGGATALLLLAGGAAAIVSASNDSPDSKGSQSVTAGSKAEAGKARKSPNSAKGGIEEISRKISSVFSASGPVVCTYADGRWVATRYDSNFEKKAATFMIADLDSELEEIAKKAGGAKASIPDPCRGGVSAISPDGKRIAVQVNARSDDSQSPGHVGWLDLTNGGFVDVTEKSMKSGYSPENHEDSNPGFSPDGDLWFLRDSQGFASADSSGNVTSRKLSVACSNGDIKDGYKVVGSVALVCLDPVHPNGKFVAHGHEVFVAGGTAADRFGYEVIGTGIETFADRPLPLSGHWVRQAEVVGIDGDGKYCSPTAWLNGSELLCRGGSGELYTVEVNPARAQSDLKGPETDILKEKTKIAPPTSRGVKAVVITPDRSSVYLFTGSDGQGDQGKIYRASLTNPGQPQEVGPLPEGYDPNMHHMRWNQ
;
A
#
# COMPACT_ATOMS: atom_id res chain seq x y z
N MET A 1 32.08 -9.80 13.96
CA MET A 1 31.69 -10.20 12.58
C MET A 1 32.09 -9.04 11.69
N ASP A 2 32.79 -9.28 10.58
CA ASP A 2 33.23 -8.17 9.72
C ASP A 2 32.05 -7.72 8.85
N ILE A 3 31.48 -6.55 9.18
CA ILE A 3 30.28 -6.00 8.55
C ILE A 3 30.62 -5.18 7.30
N VAL A 4 31.89 -4.77 7.14
CA VAL A 4 32.35 -3.94 6.02
C VAL A 4 32.03 -4.53 4.64
N PRO A 5 32.38 -5.81 4.34
CA PRO A 5 32.06 -6.39 3.03
C PRO A 5 30.55 -6.53 2.81
N ILE A 6 29.77 -6.75 3.87
CA ILE A 6 28.32 -6.92 3.80
C ILE A 6 27.64 -5.58 3.53
N ALA A 7 28.08 -4.51 4.19
CA ALA A 7 27.59 -3.16 3.95
C ALA A 7 27.90 -2.70 2.51
N HIS A 8 29.07 -3.09 1.98
CA HIS A 8 29.43 -2.87 0.59
C HIS A 8 28.47 -3.58 -0.37
N ASP A 9 28.29 -4.90 -0.22
CA ASP A 9 27.40 -5.70 -1.07
C ASP A 9 25.94 -5.23 -1.00
N ALA A 10 25.47 -4.86 0.19
CA ALA A 10 24.14 -4.32 0.39
C ALA A 10 23.95 -2.98 -0.34
N THR A 11 24.91 -2.07 -0.21
CA THR A 11 24.85 -0.74 -0.83
C THR A 11 24.89 -0.84 -2.36
N ASP A 12 25.71 -1.71 -2.91
CA ASP A 12 25.81 -1.93 -4.35
C ASP A 12 24.50 -2.50 -4.92
N ALA A 13 23.86 -3.43 -4.20
CA ALA A 13 22.55 -3.97 -4.57
C ALA A 13 21.45 -2.90 -4.52
N LEU A 14 21.43 -2.09 -3.46
CA LEU A 14 20.45 -1.00 -3.29
C LEU A 14 20.57 0.08 -4.36
N THR A 15 21.78 0.54 -4.63
CA THR A 15 22.03 1.61 -5.61
C THR A 15 21.77 1.14 -7.04
N SER A 16 22.06 -0.13 -7.36
CA SER A 16 21.67 -0.77 -8.62
C SER A 16 20.15 -0.85 -8.76
N TYR A 17 19.44 -1.20 -7.69
CA TYR A 17 17.98 -1.27 -7.65
C TYR A 17 17.34 0.12 -7.80
N LEU A 18 17.81 1.12 -7.07
CA LEU A 18 17.35 2.51 -7.18
C LEU A 18 17.58 3.08 -8.58
N ALA A 19 18.70 2.74 -9.22
CA ALA A 19 18.96 3.14 -10.61
C ALA A 19 18.03 2.44 -11.62
N GLN A 20 17.70 1.16 -11.38
CA GLN A 20 16.71 0.44 -12.20
C GLN A 20 15.30 1.01 -12.02
N LEU A 21 14.93 1.43 -10.80
CA LEU A 21 13.70 2.18 -10.51
C LEU A 21 13.65 3.50 -11.27
N GLY A 22 14.69 4.32 -11.18
CA GLY A 22 14.76 5.61 -11.86
C GLY A 22 14.81 5.50 -13.38
N GLY A 23 15.35 4.40 -13.91
CA GLY A 23 15.45 4.13 -15.34
C GLY A 23 14.22 3.47 -15.98
N GLY A 24 13.20 3.10 -15.19
CA GLY A 24 12.00 2.41 -15.70
C GLY A 24 12.26 1.00 -16.26
N VAL A 25 13.37 0.36 -15.89
CA VAL A 25 13.79 -0.96 -16.42
C VAL A 25 13.21 -2.13 -15.60
N LEU A 26 12.44 -1.83 -14.55
CA LEU A 26 12.00 -2.79 -13.53
C LEU A 26 10.87 -3.76 -13.96
N ASP A 27 10.63 -3.92 -15.25
CA ASP A 27 9.57 -4.79 -15.77
C ASP A 27 9.84 -6.30 -15.61
N ARG A 28 11.00 -6.75 -15.11
CA ARG A 28 11.36 -8.19 -15.18
C ARG A 28 11.99 -8.86 -13.96
N VAL A 29 12.28 -8.16 -12.86
CA VAL A 29 12.86 -8.83 -11.68
C VAL A 29 12.28 -8.24 -10.39
N GLN A 30 11.11 -8.74 -9.99
CA GLN A 30 10.62 -8.61 -8.61
C GLN A 30 11.54 -9.42 -7.69
N ASN A 31 12.69 -8.85 -7.32
CA ASN A 31 13.62 -9.51 -6.41
C ASN A 31 13.19 -9.17 -4.98
N SER A 32 12.26 -9.96 -4.43
CA SER A 32 11.69 -9.73 -3.09
C SER A 32 12.75 -9.54 -1.98
N ALA A 33 13.95 -10.08 -2.16
CA ALA A 33 15.07 -9.89 -1.24
C ALA A 33 15.68 -8.47 -1.30
N VAL A 34 15.72 -7.84 -2.47
CA VAL A 34 16.25 -6.47 -2.66
C VAL A 34 15.25 -5.44 -2.12
N ASP A 35 13.95 -5.65 -2.31
CA ASP A 35 12.90 -4.80 -1.72
C ASP A 35 12.96 -4.86 -0.18
N ARG A 36 13.11 -6.07 0.40
CA ARG A 36 13.30 -6.25 1.85
C ARG A 36 14.59 -5.60 2.34
N LEU A 37 15.67 -5.65 1.56
CA LEU A 37 16.92 -4.96 1.90
C LEU A 37 16.72 -3.45 1.93
N TYR A 38 16.00 -2.90 0.95
CA TYR A 38 15.72 -1.46 0.90
C TYR A 38 14.85 -1.02 2.07
N MET A 39 13.82 -1.78 2.43
CA MET A 39 13.01 -1.53 3.63
C MET A 39 13.88 -1.56 4.90
N LEU A 40 14.67 -2.62 5.10
CA LEU A 40 15.51 -2.78 6.29
C LEU A 40 16.51 -1.62 6.46
N VAL A 41 17.24 -1.28 5.39
CA VAL A 41 18.21 -0.17 5.41
C VAL A 41 17.49 1.18 5.52
N GLY A 42 16.35 1.31 4.83
CA GLY A 42 15.53 2.51 4.84
C GLY A 42 15.00 2.86 6.22
N ASP A 43 14.38 1.90 6.91
CA ASP A 43 13.84 2.08 8.26
C ASP A 43 14.94 2.44 9.24
N ARG A 44 16.11 1.78 9.11
CA ARG A 44 17.25 2.03 10.00
C ARG A 44 17.84 3.42 9.80
N LEU A 45 18.11 3.81 8.56
CA LEU A 45 18.73 5.10 8.27
C LEU A 45 17.76 6.26 8.53
N ARG A 46 16.46 6.09 8.25
CA ARG A 46 15.44 7.13 8.51
C ARG A 46 15.18 7.36 10.00
N ALA A 47 15.58 6.43 10.88
CA ALA A 47 15.52 6.63 12.32
C ALA A 47 16.49 7.71 12.84
N THR A 48 17.47 8.13 12.01
CA THR A 48 18.38 9.24 12.33
C THR A 48 18.27 10.34 11.29
N GLN A 49 18.41 11.60 11.71
CA GLN A 49 18.35 12.74 10.78
C GLN A 49 19.48 12.68 9.73
N ALA A 50 20.70 12.29 10.15
CA ALA A 50 21.84 12.16 9.25
C ALA A 50 21.65 11.01 8.26
N GLY A 51 21.18 9.84 8.72
CA GLY A 51 20.89 8.69 7.86
C GLY A 51 19.78 8.97 6.85
N ALA A 52 18.73 9.69 7.24
CA ALA A 52 17.65 10.09 6.33
C ALA A 52 18.15 10.97 5.18
N VAL A 53 19.05 11.92 5.45
CA VAL A 53 19.66 12.78 4.42
C VAL A 53 20.54 11.97 3.47
N ILE A 54 21.38 11.08 4.00
CA ILE A 54 22.27 10.22 3.21
C ILE A 54 21.44 9.30 2.30
N LEU A 55 20.40 8.68 2.84
CA LEU A 55 19.51 7.83 2.07
C LEU A 55 18.77 8.63 0.98
N GLY A 56 18.25 9.81 1.31
CA GLY A 56 17.59 10.69 0.33
C GLY A 56 18.51 11.10 -0.84
N GLN A 57 19.79 11.36 -0.57
CA GLN A 57 20.79 11.64 -1.61
C GLN A 57 21.01 10.44 -2.54
N ALA A 58 21.08 9.23 -1.98
CA ALA A 58 21.23 8.00 -2.76
C ALA A 58 19.95 7.63 -3.54
N GLU A 59 18.76 7.95 -3.01
CA GLU A 59 17.49 7.80 -3.71
C GLU A 59 17.37 8.79 -4.89
N GLU A 60 17.83 10.03 -4.72
CA GLU A 60 17.78 11.05 -5.76
C GLU A 60 18.82 10.81 -6.87
N ASN A 61 20.03 10.40 -6.50
CA ASN A 61 21.15 10.20 -7.43
C ASN A 61 21.86 8.84 -7.17
N PRO A 62 21.24 7.69 -7.49
CA PRO A 62 21.77 6.37 -7.11
C PRO A 62 23.08 5.98 -7.81
N GLN A 63 23.49 6.71 -8.85
CA GLN A 63 24.73 6.49 -9.59
C GLN A 63 25.84 7.48 -9.20
N ASP A 64 25.59 8.42 -8.28
CA ASP A 64 26.62 9.35 -7.80
C ASP A 64 27.60 8.64 -6.83
N PRO A 65 28.91 8.57 -7.13
CA PRO A 65 29.88 7.89 -6.28
C PRO A 65 29.93 8.44 -4.84
N ALA A 66 29.69 9.74 -4.65
CA ALA A 66 29.69 10.34 -3.31
C ALA A 66 28.47 9.88 -2.49
N ALA A 67 27.28 9.86 -3.09
CA ALA A 67 26.07 9.32 -2.47
C ALA A 67 26.23 7.82 -2.11
N GLN A 68 26.85 7.02 -2.98
CA GLN A 68 27.11 5.60 -2.73
C GLN A 68 28.08 5.38 -1.55
N GLU A 69 29.16 6.15 -1.49
CA GLU A 69 30.14 6.04 -0.39
C GLU A 69 29.57 6.51 0.95
N ASN A 70 28.77 7.58 0.94
CA ASN A 70 28.07 8.06 2.13
C ASN A 70 27.06 7.01 2.63
N LEU A 71 26.29 6.40 1.72
CA LEU A 71 25.34 5.35 2.06
C LEU A 71 26.05 4.13 2.65
N ARG A 72 27.15 3.68 2.02
CA ARG A 72 27.97 2.56 2.51
C ARG A 72 28.50 2.82 3.92
N SER A 73 29.05 4.01 4.15
CA SER A 73 29.58 4.42 5.45
C SER A 73 28.47 4.44 6.52
N ALA A 74 27.28 4.93 6.18
CA ALA A 74 26.15 4.97 7.09
C ALA A 74 25.61 3.57 7.43
N VAL A 75 25.45 2.68 6.44
CA VAL A 75 25.03 1.29 6.65
C VAL A 75 26.04 0.53 7.50
N GLN A 76 27.35 0.73 7.24
CA GLN A 76 28.41 0.15 8.05
C GLN A 76 28.33 0.63 9.50
N ALA A 77 28.26 1.95 9.73
CA ALA A 77 28.21 2.53 11.07
C ALA A 77 26.99 2.01 11.87
N GLU A 78 25.82 1.90 11.24
CA GLU A 78 24.63 1.32 11.87
C GLU A 78 24.79 -0.19 12.16
N GLY A 79 25.45 -0.93 11.26
CA GLY A 79 25.77 -2.34 11.45
C GLY A 79 26.76 -2.59 12.59
N GLU A 80 27.74 -1.71 12.78
CA GLU A 80 28.67 -1.77 13.90
C GLU A 80 27.99 -1.40 15.23
N ALA A 81 27.05 -0.45 15.20
CA ALA A 81 26.32 0.00 16.37
C ALA A 81 25.21 -0.97 16.82
N ASN A 82 24.60 -1.72 15.89
CA ASN A 82 23.47 -2.60 16.18
C ASN A 82 23.67 -4.02 15.62
N GLN A 83 23.91 -4.98 16.52
CA GLN A 83 24.13 -6.39 16.17
C GLN A 83 22.92 -7.08 15.55
N GLU A 84 21.70 -6.69 15.93
CA GLU A 84 20.47 -7.26 15.35
C GLU A 84 20.31 -6.82 13.90
N PHE A 85 20.50 -5.52 13.63
CA PHE A 85 20.49 -4.97 12.27
C PHE A 85 21.58 -5.63 11.41
N ALA A 86 22.80 -5.78 11.94
CA ALA A 86 23.87 -6.49 11.25
C ALA A 86 23.49 -7.94 10.89
N ALA A 87 22.86 -8.68 11.81
CA ALA A 87 22.43 -10.05 11.56
C ALA A 87 21.36 -10.14 10.46
N GLN A 88 20.37 -9.24 10.48
CA GLN A 88 19.33 -9.16 9.45
C GLN A 88 19.90 -8.77 8.08
N LEU A 89 20.81 -7.79 8.06
CA LEU A 89 21.50 -7.34 6.84
C LEU A 89 22.28 -8.50 6.19
N ILE A 90 23.00 -9.29 6.99
CA ILE A 90 23.76 -10.44 6.52
C ILE A 90 22.85 -11.53 5.94
N ALA A 91 21.73 -11.80 6.60
CA ALA A 91 20.78 -12.80 6.12
C ALA A 91 20.22 -12.42 4.74
N LEU A 92 19.82 -11.16 4.55
CA LEU A 92 19.31 -10.67 3.27
C LEU A 92 20.37 -10.64 2.17
N VAL A 93 21.60 -10.19 2.47
CA VAL A 93 22.70 -10.20 1.50
C VAL A 93 23.02 -11.62 1.03
N ARG A 94 23.04 -12.60 1.94
CA ARG A 94 23.23 -14.01 1.56
C ARG A 94 22.09 -14.57 0.73
N GLU A 95 20.85 -14.20 1.05
CA GLU A 95 19.69 -14.60 0.25
C GLU A 95 19.79 -14.07 -1.19
N MET A 96 20.17 -12.80 -1.36
CA MET A 96 20.40 -12.20 -2.68
C MET A 96 21.54 -12.89 -3.44
N GLN A 97 22.63 -13.22 -2.76
CA GLN A 97 23.76 -13.94 -3.37
C GLN A 97 23.35 -15.36 -3.80
N ALA A 98 22.49 -16.03 -3.03
CA ALA A 98 21.97 -17.34 -3.36
C ALA A 98 20.94 -17.32 -4.51
N SER A 99 20.23 -16.21 -4.71
CA SER A 99 19.23 -16.06 -5.77
C SER A 99 19.80 -15.59 -7.10
N GLN A 100 21.07 -15.18 -7.16
CA GLN A 100 21.73 -14.86 -8.43
C GLN A 100 22.00 -16.14 -9.23
N PRO A 101 21.42 -16.30 -10.44
CA PRO A 101 21.69 -17.48 -11.26
C PRO A 101 23.18 -17.52 -11.60
N SER A 102 23.82 -18.65 -11.30
CA SER A 102 25.20 -18.91 -11.70
C SER A 102 25.33 -18.68 -13.20
N ARG A 103 26.28 -17.83 -13.61
CA ARG A 103 26.59 -17.54 -15.03
C ARG A 103 26.89 -18.80 -15.88
N GLY A 104 27.01 -19.98 -15.26
CA GLY A 104 27.16 -21.27 -15.94
C GLY A 104 25.88 -21.94 -16.43
N ASP A 105 24.70 -21.63 -15.87
CA ASP A 105 23.49 -22.45 -16.11
C ASP A 105 22.67 -22.07 -17.35
N TYR A 106 22.92 -20.89 -17.95
CA TYR A 106 22.27 -20.48 -19.20
C TYR A 106 22.68 -21.30 -20.43
N ARG A 107 23.72 -22.14 -20.34
CA ARG A 107 24.18 -22.98 -21.46
C ARG A 107 23.55 -24.37 -21.52
N ALA A 108 22.85 -24.82 -20.47
CA ALA A 108 22.31 -26.18 -20.40
C ALA A 108 20.85 -26.29 -20.87
N SER A 109 20.07 -25.20 -20.90
CA SER A 109 18.63 -25.26 -21.21
C SER A 109 18.27 -25.12 -22.70
N PHE A 110 19.23 -24.86 -23.60
CA PHE A 110 18.98 -24.72 -25.04
C PHE A 110 19.29 -25.97 -25.88
N ASN A 111 19.67 -27.10 -25.27
CA ASN A 111 20.05 -28.32 -26.01
C ASN A 111 19.07 -29.50 -25.89
N ASN A 112 17.87 -29.32 -25.32
CA ASN A 112 16.88 -30.39 -25.15
C ASN A 112 15.48 -30.04 -25.72
N SER A 113 15.45 -29.61 -26.97
CA SER A 113 14.22 -29.61 -27.79
C SER A 113 14.52 -30.15 -29.20
N GLY A 114 15.01 -31.40 -29.23
CA GLY A 114 14.84 -32.23 -30.42
C GLY A 114 13.39 -32.70 -30.46
N ASP A 115 12.64 -32.16 -31.43
CA ASP A 115 11.64 -32.83 -32.28
C ASP A 115 10.46 -31.89 -32.59
N PHE A 116 10.68 -30.99 -33.55
CA PHE A 116 9.59 -30.35 -34.28
C PHE A 116 9.95 -30.33 -35.76
N GLN A 117 9.25 -31.18 -36.52
CA GLN A 117 9.29 -31.22 -37.97
C GLN A 117 8.86 -29.86 -38.53
N VAL A 118 9.79 -29.15 -39.17
CA VAL A 118 9.52 -27.92 -39.91
C VAL A 118 8.92 -28.28 -41.27
N GLY A 119 7.62 -28.05 -41.42
CA GLY A 119 6.96 -27.98 -42.71
C GLY A 119 7.49 -26.81 -43.54
N ARG A 120 7.82 -27.09 -44.81
CA ARG A 120 8.35 -26.17 -45.81
C ARG A 120 7.59 -24.84 -45.90
N GLY A 121 8.34 -23.74 -45.90
CA GLY A 121 7.91 -22.50 -46.56
C GLY A 121 7.83 -21.26 -45.67
N ALA A 122 8.95 -20.81 -45.11
CA ALA A 122 9.12 -19.43 -44.69
C ALA A 122 10.57 -18.99 -44.94
N VAL A 123 10.75 -18.16 -45.95
CA VAL A 123 12.02 -17.51 -46.28
C VAL A 123 12.21 -16.38 -45.27
N PHE A 124 13.14 -16.54 -44.33
CA PHE A 124 13.60 -15.43 -43.49
C PHE A 124 14.78 -14.75 -44.20
N ALA A 125 14.56 -13.50 -44.63
CA ALA A 125 15.63 -12.64 -45.09
C ALA A 125 16.52 -12.26 -43.89
N GLN A 126 17.70 -12.89 -43.81
CA GLN A 126 18.78 -12.49 -42.92
C GLN A 126 19.37 -11.16 -43.41
N GLY A 127 19.21 -10.11 -42.59
CA GLY A 127 20.07 -8.92 -42.66
C GLY A 127 21.23 -9.10 -41.70
N ASP A 128 22.43 -9.26 -42.25
CA ASP A 128 23.70 -9.24 -41.53
C ASP A 128 23.81 -7.96 -40.69
N VAL A 129 24.03 -8.11 -39.38
CA VAL A 129 24.50 -7.02 -38.52
C VAL A 129 25.88 -7.40 -38.01
N ASP A 130 26.88 -6.83 -38.68
CA ASP A 130 28.30 -6.84 -38.33
C ASP A 130 28.49 -6.27 -36.91
N GLN A 131 28.74 -7.15 -35.93
CA GLN A 131 29.17 -6.77 -34.59
C GLN A 131 30.70 -6.84 -34.49
N SER A 132 31.36 -5.80 -34.99
CA SER A 132 32.77 -5.56 -34.72
C SER A 132 32.97 -4.21 -34.02
N LYS A 133 33.17 -4.24 -32.69
CA LYS A 133 33.95 -3.20 -31.99
C LYS A 133 34.61 -3.76 -30.74
N LYS A 134 35.94 -3.84 -30.81
CA LYS A 134 36.87 -4.24 -29.76
C LYS A 134 37.03 -3.12 -28.72
N ILE A 135 36.97 -3.52 -27.45
CA ILE A 135 37.87 -3.26 -26.31
C ILE A 135 38.70 -1.96 -26.32
N HIS A 136 38.58 -1.18 -25.24
CA HIS A 136 39.75 -0.59 -24.57
C HIS A 136 39.65 -0.74 -23.04
N ARG A 137 40.54 -1.57 -22.48
CA ARG A 137 40.92 -1.63 -21.06
C ARG A 137 41.97 -0.55 -20.80
N SER A 138 41.79 0.24 -19.75
CA SER A 138 42.86 0.94 -19.01
C SER A 138 42.48 0.79 -17.52
N GLY A 139 43.29 0.21 -16.63
CA GLY A 139 44.63 0.68 -16.22
C GLY A 139 44.42 1.84 -15.26
N GLY A 140 44.12 1.63 -13.98
CA GLY A 140 45.11 1.26 -12.96
C GLY A 140 45.73 2.53 -12.37
N TRP A 141 45.16 3.07 -11.29
CA TRP A 141 45.83 4.09 -10.47
C TRP A 141 45.60 3.83 -8.98
N LYS A 142 46.70 3.58 -8.27
CA LYS A 142 46.79 3.53 -6.81
C LYS A 142 47.08 4.95 -6.31
N PHE A 143 46.32 5.43 -5.32
CA PHE A 143 46.80 6.48 -4.41
C PHE A 143 46.75 5.98 -2.98
N TRP A 144 47.84 6.29 -2.29
CA TRP A 144 48.18 5.93 -0.92
C TRP A 144 47.73 7.03 0.06
N ALA A 145 47.51 6.58 1.30
CA ALA A 145 47.83 7.27 2.56
C ALA A 145 46.96 8.45 3.05
N GLY A 146 46.44 8.25 4.26
CA GLY A 146 46.62 9.21 5.36
C GLY A 146 45.33 9.74 5.98
N GLY A 147 45.05 9.35 7.22
CA GLY A 147 44.04 10.05 8.03
C GLY A 147 43.55 9.26 9.24
N ALA A 148 44.37 9.17 10.29
CA ALA A 148 43.96 8.68 11.61
C ALA A 148 43.36 9.81 12.45
N THR A 149 42.19 9.60 13.08
CA THR A 149 41.69 10.17 14.37
C THR A 149 40.17 9.88 14.46
N ALA A 150 39.50 9.60 15.58
CA ALA A 150 39.86 9.59 17.00
C ALA A 150 38.92 8.66 17.78
N LEU A 151 39.45 8.08 18.86
CA LEU A 151 38.72 7.42 19.95
C LEU A 151 37.68 8.36 20.59
N LEU A 152 36.51 7.81 20.94
CA LEU A 152 35.75 8.25 22.12
C LEU A 152 35.15 7.04 22.85
N LEU A 153 35.75 6.76 24.00
CA LEU A 153 35.26 5.90 25.07
C LEU A 153 34.16 6.62 25.84
N LEU A 154 32.99 5.99 26.02
CA LEU A 154 32.22 6.13 27.26
C LEU A 154 31.61 4.78 27.65
N ALA A 155 31.86 4.42 28.90
CA ALA A 155 31.56 3.16 29.55
C ALA A 155 30.41 3.33 30.57
N GLY A 156 29.74 2.22 30.87
CA GLY A 156 28.97 1.99 32.11
C GLY A 156 27.45 2.18 31.98
N GLY A 157 26.58 1.27 32.39
CA GLY A 157 26.79 0.09 33.22
C GLY A 157 25.59 -0.86 33.24
N ALA A 158 25.86 -2.05 33.75
CA ALA A 158 24.97 -3.18 33.86
C ALA A 158 23.99 -3.07 35.03
N ALA A 159 22.81 -3.66 34.88
CA ALA A 159 22.09 -4.29 35.97
C ALA A 159 21.32 -5.50 35.42
N ALA A 160 21.81 -6.70 35.75
CA ALA A 160 21.05 -7.94 35.68
C ALA A 160 20.42 -8.20 37.05
N ILE A 161 19.17 -8.64 37.09
CA ILE A 161 18.67 -9.47 38.18
C ILE A 161 17.97 -10.68 37.56
N VAL A 162 18.54 -11.84 37.89
CA VAL A 162 18.05 -13.19 37.67
C VAL A 162 17.09 -13.57 38.80
N SER A 163 16.08 -14.40 38.49
CA SER A 163 15.63 -15.59 39.26
C SER A 163 14.10 -15.73 39.19
N ALA A 164 13.47 -16.90 39.20
CA ALA A 164 13.84 -18.29 38.96
C ALA A 164 12.54 -19.13 39.10
N SER A 165 12.42 -20.19 38.29
CA SER A 165 11.87 -21.54 38.57
C SER A 165 10.66 -21.80 39.50
N ASN A 166 9.72 -22.63 39.01
CA ASN A 166 9.45 -24.02 39.48
C ASN A 166 8.29 -24.64 38.65
N ASP A 167 8.53 -25.71 37.88
CA ASP A 167 8.23 -27.13 38.19
C ASP A 167 6.72 -27.47 38.33
N SER A 168 6.09 -28.11 37.32
CA SER A 168 5.91 -29.57 37.10
C SER A 168 4.69 -30.15 37.86
N PRO A 169 4.16 -31.36 37.57
CA PRO A 169 3.74 -31.99 36.30
C PRO A 169 2.35 -32.73 36.40
N ASP A 170 2.03 -33.54 35.38
CA ASP A 170 1.08 -34.68 35.33
C ASP A 170 -0.45 -34.39 35.28
N SER A 171 -1.22 -35.01 34.38
CA SER A 171 -1.42 -36.46 34.32
C SER A 171 -1.95 -36.96 32.98
N LYS A 172 -1.51 -38.18 32.65
CA LYS A 172 -2.02 -39.07 31.61
C LYS A 172 -3.37 -39.68 32.01
N GLY A 173 -4.24 -39.93 31.04
CA GLY A 173 -5.40 -40.81 31.17
C GLY A 173 -5.83 -41.34 29.80
N SER A 174 -5.51 -42.60 29.54
CA SER A 174 -5.87 -43.40 28.35
C SER A 174 -7.04 -44.32 28.67
N GLN A 175 -7.92 -44.59 27.68
CA GLN A 175 -8.71 -45.82 27.37
C GLN A 175 -10.05 -45.39 26.72
N SER A 176 -10.37 -45.70 25.45
CA SER A 176 -10.59 -46.98 24.75
C SER A 176 -11.97 -47.64 24.96
N VAL A 177 -12.85 -47.42 23.98
CA VAL A 177 -13.83 -48.33 23.31
C VAL A 177 -14.99 -48.92 24.12
N THR A 178 -16.24 -48.60 23.73
CA THR A 178 -17.26 -49.60 23.33
C THR A 178 -18.39 -49.00 22.48
N ALA A 179 -18.82 -49.72 21.45
CA ALA A 179 -19.98 -49.42 20.59
C ALA A 179 -21.28 -50.00 21.19
N GLY A 180 -22.42 -49.33 20.95
CA GLY A 180 -23.76 -49.86 21.26
C GLY A 180 -24.89 -48.87 21.01
N SER A 181 -25.71 -49.16 20.01
CA SER A 181 -26.85 -48.38 19.49
C SER A 181 -28.03 -48.25 20.48
N LYS A 182 -28.69 -47.07 20.51
CA LYS A 182 -30.16 -46.91 20.42
C LYS A 182 -30.58 -45.43 20.34
N ALA A 183 -31.58 -45.18 19.49
CA ALA A 183 -32.19 -43.89 19.23
C ALA A 183 -33.04 -43.41 20.41
N GLU A 184 -32.91 -42.13 20.77
CA GLU A 184 -33.93 -41.38 21.51
C GLU A 184 -33.83 -39.89 21.19
N ALA A 185 -34.99 -39.28 20.91
CA ALA A 185 -35.15 -37.88 20.56
C ALA A 185 -34.83 -36.99 21.76
N GLY A 186 -33.89 -36.05 21.58
CA GLY A 186 -33.52 -35.11 22.64
C GLY A 186 -32.72 -33.92 22.12
N LYS A 187 -33.27 -32.73 22.39
CA LYS A 187 -32.66 -31.39 22.46
C LYS A 187 -31.20 -31.31 22.00
N ALA A 188 -30.97 -30.51 20.96
CA ALA A 188 -29.66 -30.07 20.50
C ALA A 188 -28.84 -29.46 21.66
N ARG A 189 -28.01 -30.29 22.29
CA ARG A 189 -26.88 -29.85 23.09
C ARG A 189 -25.86 -29.28 22.11
N LYS A 190 -25.66 -27.95 22.14
CA LYS A 190 -24.48 -27.31 21.56
C LYS A 190 -23.24 -28.02 22.11
N SER A 191 -22.50 -28.68 21.23
CA SER A 191 -21.21 -29.29 21.57
C SER A 191 -20.18 -28.17 21.80
N PRO A 192 -19.41 -28.16 22.91
CA PRO A 192 -18.48 -27.07 23.23
C PRO A 192 -17.22 -27.00 22.35
N ASN A 193 -17.08 -27.87 21.35
CA ASN A 193 -15.86 -28.01 20.54
C ASN A 193 -15.93 -27.38 19.14
N SER A 194 -16.94 -26.58 18.81
CA SER A 194 -17.05 -25.91 17.50
C SER A 194 -16.28 -24.58 17.38
N ALA A 195 -15.73 -24.04 18.48
CA ALA A 195 -15.14 -22.69 18.48
C ALA A 195 -13.78 -22.58 17.78
N LYS A 196 -12.98 -23.66 17.74
CA LYS A 196 -11.64 -23.62 17.09
C LYS A 196 -11.69 -23.62 15.56
N GLY A 197 -12.82 -23.98 14.95
CA GLY A 197 -12.99 -23.90 13.50
C GLY A 197 -13.30 -22.48 13.00
N GLY A 198 -13.83 -21.60 13.85
CA GLY A 198 -14.36 -20.29 13.44
C GLY A 198 -13.28 -19.35 12.89
N ILE A 199 -12.34 -18.94 13.76
CA ILE A 199 -11.33 -17.94 13.39
C ILE A 199 -10.35 -18.42 12.30
N GLU A 200 -9.97 -19.70 12.32
CA GLU A 200 -9.10 -20.29 11.30
C GLU A 200 -9.81 -20.33 9.93
N GLU A 201 -11.11 -20.65 9.89
CA GLU A 201 -11.89 -20.60 8.67
C GLU A 201 -12.05 -19.17 8.15
N ILE A 202 -12.36 -18.22 9.03
CA ILE A 202 -12.42 -16.78 8.72
C ILE A 202 -11.08 -16.31 8.13
N SER A 203 -9.96 -16.63 8.78
CA SER A 203 -8.62 -16.29 8.31
C SER A 203 -8.32 -16.85 6.92
N ARG A 204 -8.70 -18.11 6.66
CA ARG A 204 -8.57 -18.71 5.31
C ARG A 204 -9.44 -18.01 4.27
N LYS A 205 -10.70 -17.69 4.59
CA LYS A 205 -11.60 -16.97 3.68
C LYS A 205 -11.04 -15.59 3.34
N ILE A 206 -10.63 -14.81 4.34
CA ILE A 206 -10.01 -13.50 4.15
C ILE A 206 -8.76 -13.61 3.30
N SER A 207 -7.86 -14.54 3.61
CA SER A 207 -6.64 -14.75 2.82
C SER A 207 -6.96 -15.12 1.36
N SER A 208 -7.97 -15.96 1.13
CA SER A 208 -8.39 -16.36 -0.21
C SER A 208 -8.99 -15.21 -1.04
N VAL A 209 -9.50 -14.16 -0.38
CA VAL A 209 -10.08 -12.97 -1.02
C VAL A 209 -9.08 -11.84 -1.15
N PHE A 210 -8.27 -11.56 -0.13
CA PHE A 210 -7.46 -10.35 -0.03
C PHE A 210 -5.95 -10.56 -0.20
N SER A 211 -5.44 -11.78 -0.01
CA SER A 211 -4.01 -12.10 -0.19
C SER A 211 -3.71 -12.75 -1.53
N ALA A 212 -4.72 -13.26 -2.22
CA ALA A 212 -4.56 -13.80 -3.57
C ALA A 212 -4.73 -12.68 -4.60
N SER A 213 -3.84 -12.65 -5.59
CA SER A 213 -3.88 -11.69 -6.69
C SER A 213 -5.19 -11.75 -7.47
N GLY A 214 -5.61 -10.59 -7.96
CA GLY A 214 -6.81 -10.41 -8.76
C GLY A 214 -7.73 -9.31 -8.23
N PRO A 215 -8.80 -9.02 -8.99
CA PRO A 215 -9.76 -7.99 -8.61
C PRO A 215 -10.68 -8.46 -7.49
N VAL A 216 -10.95 -7.55 -6.54
CA VAL A 216 -11.88 -7.75 -5.43
C VAL A 216 -12.95 -6.67 -5.48
N VAL A 217 -14.20 -7.10 -5.48
CA VAL A 217 -15.38 -6.23 -5.40
C VAL A 217 -15.99 -6.37 -4.02
N CYS A 218 -16.12 -5.26 -3.29
CA CYS A 218 -16.85 -5.21 -2.03
C CYS A 218 -18.22 -4.58 -2.25
N THR A 219 -19.26 -5.26 -1.79
CA THR A 219 -20.66 -4.87 -1.96
C THR A 219 -21.30 -4.74 -0.58
N TYR A 220 -22.02 -3.66 -0.33
CA TYR A 220 -22.81 -3.53 0.91
C TYR A 220 -24.23 -4.06 0.69
N ALA A 221 -24.56 -5.20 1.30
CA ALA A 221 -25.85 -5.86 1.20
C ALA A 221 -26.37 -6.24 2.59
N ASP A 222 -27.66 -6.02 2.85
CA ASP A 222 -28.31 -6.33 4.13
C ASP A 222 -27.58 -5.77 5.37
N GLY A 223 -26.99 -4.57 5.22
CA GLY A 223 -26.26 -3.90 6.30
C GLY A 223 -24.86 -4.46 6.56
N ARG A 224 -24.28 -5.23 5.62
CA ARG A 224 -22.97 -5.89 5.76
C ARG A 224 -22.17 -5.84 4.48
N TRP A 225 -20.84 -5.79 4.59
CA TRP A 225 -19.98 -5.93 3.43
C TRP A 225 -19.79 -7.39 3.05
N VAL A 226 -19.79 -7.62 1.73
CA VAL A 226 -19.41 -8.88 1.09
C VAL A 226 -18.27 -8.58 0.14
N ALA A 227 -17.11 -9.17 0.36
CA ALA A 227 -15.95 -9.05 -0.51
C ALA A 227 -15.83 -10.30 -1.39
N THR A 228 -15.82 -10.10 -2.71
CA THR A 228 -15.70 -11.19 -3.67
C THR A 228 -14.50 -10.97 -4.57
N ARG A 229 -13.57 -11.93 -4.58
CA ARG A 229 -12.47 -11.98 -5.54
C ARG A 229 -12.93 -12.67 -6.81
N TYR A 230 -12.62 -12.09 -7.95
CA TYR A 230 -12.88 -12.67 -9.26
C TYR A 230 -11.58 -13.12 -9.93
N ASP A 231 -11.69 -13.91 -10.99
CA ASP A 231 -10.58 -14.05 -11.94
C ASP A 231 -10.31 -12.72 -12.68
N SER A 232 -9.19 -12.64 -13.40
CA SER A 232 -8.78 -11.44 -14.12
C SER A 232 -9.74 -11.02 -15.24
N ASN A 233 -10.66 -11.90 -15.64
CA ASN A 233 -11.66 -11.62 -16.67
C ASN A 233 -13.03 -11.33 -16.06
N PHE A 234 -13.17 -11.29 -14.73
CA PHE A 234 -14.45 -11.13 -14.05
C PHE A 234 -15.51 -12.17 -14.44
N GLU A 235 -15.11 -13.32 -14.99
CA GLU A 235 -16.05 -14.36 -15.45
C GLU A 235 -16.51 -15.24 -14.29
N LYS A 236 -15.61 -15.53 -13.35
CA LYS A 236 -15.88 -16.44 -12.23
C LYS A 236 -15.54 -15.82 -10.89
N LYS A 237 -16.42 -16.02 -9.91
CA LYS A 237 -16.14 -15.79 -8.49
C LYS A 237 -15.10 -16.82 -8.05
N ALA A 238 -13.92 -16.34 -7.63
CA ALA A 238 -12.83 -17.17 -7.16
C ALA A 238 -12.89 -17.42 -5.65
N ALA A 239 -13.30 -16.42 -4.88
CA ALA A 239 -13.48 -16.52 -3.43
C ALA A 239 -14.44 -15.44 -2.93
N THR A 240 -15.10 -15.69 -1.79
CA THR A 240 -15.99 -14.73 -1.13
C THR A 240 -15.78 -14.75 0.37
N PHE A 241 -15.82 -13.57 0.97
CA PHE A 241 -15.81 -13.34 2.41
C PHE A 241 -16.96 -12.40 2.77
N MET A 242 -17.73 -12.76 3.79
CA MET A 242 -18.85 -11.95 4.26
C MET A 242 -18.53 -11.47 5.67
N ILE A 243 -18.76 -10.19 5.98
CA ILE A 243 -18.62 -9.68 7.37
C ILE A 243 -19.53 -10.46 8.32
N ALA A 244 -20.65 -11.00 7.83
CA ALA A 244 -21.52 -11.90 8.58
C ALA A 244 -20.77 -13.07 9.25
N ASP A 245 -19.68 -13.54 8.65
CA ASP A 245 -18.84 -14.60 9.21
C ASP A 245 -18.12 -14.15 10.50
N LEU A 246 -18.04 -12.84 10.79
CA LEU A 246 -17.43 -12.24 11.99
C LEU A 246 -18.44 -11.85 13.08
N ASP A 247 -19.75 -12.05 12.87
CA ASP A 247 -20.77 -11.51 13.77
C ASP A 247 -20.56 -11.90 15.23
N SER A 248 -20.25 -13.18 15.47
CA SER A 248 -20.08 -13.70 16.84
C SER A 248 -18.87 -13.05 17.51
N GLU A 249 -17.78 -12.88 16.78
CA GLU A 249 -16.55 -12.24 17.23
C GLU A 249 -16.80 -10.74 17.50
N LEU A 250 -17.48 -10.04 16.60
CA LEU A 250 -17.80 -8.63 16.75
C LEU A 250 -18.76 -8.38 17.93
N GLU A 251 -19.77 -9.23 18.13
CA GLU A 251 -20.65 -9.17 19.31
C GLU A 251 -19.87 -9.38 20.61
N GLU A 252 -18.93 -10.34 20.64
CA GLU A 252 -18.09 -10.60 21.80
C GLU A 252 -17.14 -9.41 22.08
N ILE A 253 -16.55 -8.83 21.03
CA ILE A 253 -15.71 -7.64 21.12
C ILE A 253 -16.49 -6.46 21.72
N ALA A 254 -17.68 -6.17 21.16
CA ALA A 254 -18.52 -5.09 21.65
C ALA A 254 -18.83 -5.26 23.14
N LYS A 255 -19.24 -6.46 23.53
CA LYS A 255 -19.55 -6.79 24.92
C LYS A 255 -18.34 -6.64 25.85
N LYS A 256 -17.15 -7.09 25.43
CA LYS A 256 -15.91 -7.01 26.23
C LYS A 256 -15.42 -5.58 26.39
N ALA A 257 -15.48 -4.79 25.33
CA ALA A 257 -15.14 -3.37 25.34
C ALA A 257 -16.20 -2.52 26.05
N GLY A 258 -17.38 -3.07 26.38
CA GLY A 258 -18.46 -2.32 27.02
C GLY A 258 -19.24 -1.41 26.06
N GLY A 259 -19.12 -1.64 24.75
CA GLY A 259 -19.86 -0.95 23.72
C GLY A 259 -21.13 -1.69 23.29
N ALA A 260 -21.94 -1.02 22.46
CA ALA A 260 -23.20 -1.52 21.96
C ALA A 260 -23.06 -2.31 20.66
N LYS A 261 -22.10 -1.94 19.79
CA LYS A 261 -21.90 -2.56 18.48
C LYS A 261 -20.44 -2.46 18.06
N ALA A 262 -19.86 -3.54 17.57
CA ALA A 262 -18.58 -3.53 16.87
C ALA A 262 -18.81 -3.67 15.36
N SER A 263 -17.97 -3.01 14.57
CA SER A 263 -18.00 -3.05 13.12
C SER A 263 -16.59 -2.97 12.54
N ILE A 264 -16.46 -3.45 11.31
CA ILE A 264 -15.25 -3.24 10.51
C ILE A 264 -15.55 -2.21 9.42
N PRO A 265 -14.56 -1.38 9.03
CA PRO A 265 -14.70 -0.49 7.88
C PRO A 265 -14.89 -1.26 6.57
N ASP A 266 -15.25 -0.53 5.51
CA ASP A 266 -15.29 -1.08 4.16
C ASP A 266 -13.91 -1.64 3.73
N PRO A 267 -13.82 -2.96 3.46
CA PRO A 267 -12.54 -3.60 3.18
C PRO A 267 -11.96 -3.31 1.78
N CYS A 268 -12.75 -2.72 0.87
CA CYS A 268 -12.26 -2.25 -0.44
C CYS A 268 -12.13 -0.73 -0.54
N ARG A 269 -12.41 0.01 0.54
CA ARG A 269 -12.19 1.45 0.56
C ARG A 269 -10.74 1.79 0.26
N GLY A 270 -10.52 2.86 -0.51
CA GLY A 270 -9.19 3.39 -0.76
C GLY A 270 -8.60 4.07 0.48
N GLY A 271 -7.28 4.15 0.56
CA GLY A 271 -6.60 4.74 1.72
C GLY A 271 -6.07 3.69 2.68
N VAL A 272 -6.34 3.86 3.97
CA VAL A 272 -6.07 2.82 4.98
C VAL A 272 -6.99 1.61 4.78
N SER A 273 -6.49 0.40 5.00
CA SER A 273 -7.23 -0.83 4.74
C SER A 273 -7.82 -1.43 6.01
N ALA A 274 -9.07 -1.90 5.97
CA ALA A 274 -9.65 -2.63 7.10
C ALA A 274 -8.87 -3.92 7.46
N ILE A 275 -8.09 -4.46 6.53
CA ILE A 275 -7.30 -5.68 6.70
C ILE A 275 -5.82 -5.33 6.60
N SER A 276 -5.04 -5.76 7.58
CA SER A 276 -3.59 -5.54 7.63
C SER A 276 -2.87 -6.15 6.41
N PRO A 277 -1.70 -5.61 6.00
CA PRO A 277 -0.96 -6.10 4.84
C PRO A 277 -0.58 -7.59 4.92
N ASP A 278 -0.35 -8.12 6.12
CA ASP A 278 -0.05 -9.54 6.34
C ASP A 278 -1.30 -10.44 6.38
N GLY A 279 -2.50 -9.86 6.30
CA GLY A 279 -3.78 -10.55 6.33
C GLY A 279 -4.16 -11.15 7.69
N LYS A 280 -3.44 -10.81 8.77
CA LYS A 280 -3.62 -11.45 10.09
C LYS A 280 -4.45 -10.64 11.07
N ARG A 281 -4.68 -9.35 10.80
CA ARG A 281 -5.42 -8.44 11.67
C ARG A 281 -6.52 -7.72 10.89
N ILE A 282 -7.67 -7.52 11.53
CA ILE A 282 -8.79 -6.73 11.00
C ILE A 282 -9.04 -5.53 11.93
N ALA A 283 -9.10 -4.33 11.38
CA ALA A 283 -9.42 -3.11 12.10
C ALA A 283 -10.88 -3.15 12.57
N VAL A 284 -11.10 -2.81 13.83
CA VAL A 284 -12.42 -2.86 14.46
C VAL A 284 -12.67 -1.54 15.19
N GLN A 285 -13.86 -0.98 14.96
CA GLN A 285 -14.43 0.10 15.75
C GLN A 285 -15.52 -0.49 16.65
N VAL A 286 -15.61 -0.04 17.89
CA VAL A 286 -16.68 -0.37 18.83
C VAL A 286 -17.40 0.90 19.24
N ASN A 287 -18.66 1.03 18.90
CA ASN A 287 -19.47 2.20 19.25
C ASN A 287 -20.04 2.03 20.67
N ALA A 288 -20.00 3.11 21.47
CA ALA A 288 -20.63 3.10 22.79
C ALA A 288 -22.16 2.98 22.71
N ARG A 289 -22.79 3.50 21.65
CA ARG A 289 -24.24 3.42 21.42
C ARG A 289 -24.56 2.73 20.10
N SER A 290 -25.70 2.01 20.07
CA SER A 290 -26.10 1.18 18.92
C SER A 290 -26.61 2.01 17.73
N ASP A 291 -27.11 3.21 17.99
CA ASP A 291 -27.75 4.12 17.04
C ASP A 291 -26.81 5.22 16.51
N ASP A 292 -25.60 5.33 17.06
CA ASP A 292 -24.70 6.44 16.79
C ASP A 292 -23.30 5.93 16.42
N SER A 293 -23.00 5.92 15.12
CA SER A 293 -21.67 5.60 14.58
C SER A 293 -20.62 6.67 14.90
N GLN A 294 -21.04 7.79 15.49
CA GLN A 294 -20.17 8.87 15.96
C GLN A 294 -20.07 8.92 17.48
N SER A 295 -20.73 7.98 18.20
CA SER A 295 -20.58 7.92 19.65
C SER A 295 -19.15 7.49 19.99
N PRO A 296 -18.48 8.19 20.93
CA PRO A 296 -17.11 7.89 21.28
C PRO A 296 -16.96 6.43 21.69
N GLY A 297 -16.06 5.76 20.99
CA GLY A 297 -15.96 4.31 20.99
C GLY A 297 -14.57 3.81 21.32
N HIS A 298 -14.40 2.50 21.22
CA HIS A 298 -13.09 1.87 21.26
C HIS A 298 -12.61 1.60 19.83
N VAL A 299 -11.30 1.67 19.63
CA VAL A 299 -10.66 1.28 18.38
C VAL A 299 -9.61 0.23 18.67
N GLY A 300 -9.46 -0.73 17.77
CA GLY A 300 -8.51 -1.82 17.93
C GLY A 300 -8.47 -2.73 16.72
N TRP A 301 -7.96 -3.93 16.92
CA TRP A 301 -8.00 -4.96 15.89
C TRP A 301 -8.32 -6.35 16.44
N LEU A 302 -9.01 -7.14 15.61
CA LEU A 302 -9.14 -8.58 15.80
C LEU A 302 -7.91 -9.27 15.21
N ASP A 303 -7.18 -10.01 16.04
CA ASP A 303 -6.06 -10.86 15.65
C ASP A 303 -6.60 -12.23 15.23
N LEU A 304 -6.45 -12.55 13.95
CA LEU A 304 -6.94 -13.80 13.35
C LEU A 304 -6.10 -15.02 13.72
N THR A 305 -4.93 -14.83 14.33
CA THR A 305 -4.07 -15.95 14.76
C THR A 305 -4.55 -16.58 16.07
N ASN A 306 -5.18 -15.79 16.94
CA ASN A 306 -5.61 -16.23 18.27
C ASN A 306 -7.08 -15.88 18.59
N GLY A 307 -7.77 -15.14 17.70
CA GLY A 307 -9.14 -14.67 17.89
C GLY A 307 -9.28 -13.57 18.94
N GLY A 308 -8.17 -13.02 19.42
CA GLY A 308 -8.13 -11.99 20.43
C GLY A 308 -8.35 -10.61 19.84
N PHE A 309 -9.09 -9.77 20.56
CA PHE A 309 -9.20 -8.35 20.25
C PHE A 309 -8.17 -7.57 21.06
N VAL A 310 -7.37 -6.78 20.35
CA VAL A 310 -6.43 -5.83 20.95
C VAL A 310 -7.09 -4.46 20.91
N ASP A 311 -7.57 -4.03 22.07
CA ASP A 311 -8.09 -2.69 22.28
C ASP A 311 -6.92 -1.70 22.45
N VAL A 312 -6.68 -0.86 21.42
CA VAL A 312 -5.59 0.13 21.49
C VAL A 312 -5.95 1.33 22.33
N THR A 313 -7.26 1.57 22.50
CA THR A 313 -7.80 2.69 23.27
C THR A 313 -7.92 2.37 24.77
N GLU A 314 -8.05 1.10 25.16
CA GLU A 314 -8.04 0.72 26.58
C GLU A 314 -6.68 1.00 27.25
N LYS A 315 -5.58 0.78 26.51
CA LYS A 315 -4.22 1.02 27.03
C LYS A 315 -3.96 2.50 27.31
N SER A 316 -4.45 3.42 26.48
CA SER A 316 -4.34 4.87 26.72
C SER A 316 -5.19 5.33 27.91
N MET A 317 -6.34 4.69 28.16
CA MET A 317 -7.16 5.00 29.34
C MET A 317 -6.50 4.61 30.66
N LYS A 318 -5.69 3.53 30.69
CA LYS A 318 -5.04 3.03 31.92
C LYS A 318 -3.87 3.91 32.42
N SER A 319 -3.33 4.81 31.62
CA SER A 319 -2.28 5.77 32.04
C SER A 319 -2.77 6.94 32.91
N GLY A 320 -4.06 6.96 33.30
CA GLY A 320 -4.54 7.75 34.43
C GLY A 320 -5.12 9.13 34.08
N TYR A 321 -5.13 9.54 32.83
CA TYR A 321 -5.94 10.67 32.37
C TYR A 321 -6.09 10.57 30.85
N SER A 322 -7.30 10.25 30.40
CA SER A 322 -7.72 10.59 29.05
C SER A 322 -9.26 10.55 29.00
N PRO A 323 -9.94 11.71 29.07
CA PRO A 323 -11.34 11.85 28.68
C PRO A 323 -11.48 11.86 27.13
N GLU A 324 -10.51 11.33 26.40
CA GLU A 324 -10.40 11.48 24.95
C GLU A 324 -11.35 10.50 24.26
N ASN A 325 -12.13 11.05 23.34
CA ASN A 325 -13.08 10.35 22.51
C ASN A 325 -12.33 9.74 21.33
N HIS A 326 -12.35 8.43 21.15
CA HIS A 326 -11.84 7.81 19.93
C HIS A 326 -13.01 7.62 18.96
N GLU A 327 -13.06 8.50 17.97
CA GLU A 327 -14.12 8.59 16.97
C GLU A 327 -13.46 8.47 15.60
N ASP A 328 -13.43 7.26 15.06
CA ASP A 328 -13.13 7.05 13.65
C ASP A 328 -14.10 6.02 13.10
N SER A 329 -14.88 6.44 12.09
CA SER A 329 -15.75 5.52 11.35
C SER A 329 -14.99 4.65 10.35
N ASN A 330 -13.70 4.96 10.11
CA ASN A 330 -12.84 4.31 9.13
C ASN A 330 -11.40 4.08 9.66
N PRO A 331 -11.19 3.47 10.84
CA PRO A 331 -9.85 3.07 11.25
C PRO A 331 -9.30 2.05 10.28
N GLY A 332 -7.99 2.02 10.04
CA GLY A 332 -7.43 1.07 9.09
C GLY A 332 -5.92 0.98 9.11
N PHE A 333 -5.40 -0.07 8.49
CA PHE A 333 -3.98 -0.30 8.39
C PHE A 333 -3.35 0.46 7.24
N SER A 334 -2.24 1.13 7.52
CA SER A 334 -1.33 1.66 6.50
C SER A 334 -0.52 0.54 5.84
N PRO A 335 0.18 0.82 4.72
CA PRO A 335 1.01 -0.17 4.03
C PRO A 335 2.13 -0.79 4.88
N ASP A 336 2.62 -0.09 5.89
CA ASP A 336 3.60 -0.59 6.87
C ASP A 336 2.98 -1.51 7.96
N GLY A 337 1.64 -1.58 8.02
CA GLY A 337 0.91 -2.43 8.96
C GLY A 337 0.58 -1.79 10.31
N ASP A 338 0.85 -0.51 10.51
CA ASP A 338 0.33 0.26 11.65
C ASP A 338 -1.19 0.43 11.52
N LEU A 339 -1.93 0.33 12.63
CA LEU A 339 -3.35 0.71 12.66
C LEU A 339 -3.46 2.22 12.86
N TRP A 340 -4.03 2.93 11.89
CA TRP A 340 -4.34 4.35 11.98
C TRP A 340 -5.79 4.59 12.36
N PHE A 341 -6.01 5.67 13.09
CA PHE A 341 -7.35 6.10 13.49
C PHE A 341 -7.38 7.60 13.85
N LEU A 342 -8.57 8.19 13.71
CA LEU A 342 -8.89 9.51 14.19
C LEU A 342 -9.17 9.51 15.71
N ARG A 343 -8.65 10.54 16.38
CA ARG A 343 -8.77 10.78 17.81
C ARG A 343 -9.42 12.15 18.04
N ASP A 344 -10.38 12.18 18.96
CA ASP A 344 -11.17 13.34 19.37
C ASP A 344 -11.89 14.06 18.22
N SER A 345 -12.10 13.38 17.09
CA SER A 345 -12.52 14.02 15.84
C SER A 345 -11.60 15.19 15.40
N GLN A 346 -10.35 15.23 15.91
CA GLN A 346 -9.43 16.37 15.77
C GLN A 346 -8.03 15.96 15.31
N GLY A 347 -7.42 14.90 15.83
CA GLY A 347 -6.03 14.52 15.54
C GLY A 347 -5.90 13.06 15.11
N PHE A 348 -4.82 12.70 14.41
CA PHE A 348 -4.57 11.32 14.02
C PHE A 348 -3.63 10.62 15.00
N ALA A 349 -3.81 9.32 15.13
CA ALA A 349 -2.87 8.44 15.83
C ALA A 349 -2.62 7.18 15.00
N SER A 350 -1.50 6.52 15.24
CA SER A 350 -1.29 5.15 14.79
C SER A 350 -0.85 4.25 15.94
N ALA A 351 -1.14 2.96 15.82
CA ALA A 351 -0.72 1.93 16.75
C ALA A 351 0.10 0.86 16.02
N ASP A 352 1.30 0.59 16.53
CA ASP A 352 2.16 -0.48 16.02
C ASP A 352 1.58 -1.87 16.31
N SER A 353 2.23 -2.94 15.83
CA SER A 353 1.78 -4.31 16.09
C SER A 353 1.74 -4.72 17.57
N SER A 354 2.42 -3.99 18.46
CA SER A 354 2.41 -4.20 19.91
C SER A 354 1.29 -3.40 20.60
N GLY A 355 0.62 -2.51 19.87
CA GLY A 355 -0.40 -1.61 20.36
C GLY A 355 0.17 -0.37 21.04
N ASN A 356 1.40 0.02 20.73
CA ASN A 356 1.95 1.30 21.18
C ASN A 356 1.39 2.41 20.30
N VAL A 357 0.71 3.37 20.92
CA VAL A 357 0.06 4.48 20.21
C VAL A 357 1.02 5.65 20.06
N THR A 358 1.11 6.20 18.85
CA THR A 358 1.90 7.38 18.50
C THR A 358 1.00 8.44 17.87
N SER A 359 1.06 9.68 18.35
CA SER A 359 0.37 10.81 17.69
C SER A 359 0.95 11.06 16.31
N ARG A 360 0.08 11.34 15.35
CA ARG A 360 0.42 11.55 13.93
C ARG A 360 -0.13 12.87 13.45
N LYS A 361 0.57 13.45 12.49
CA LYS A 361 0.19 14.75 11.92
C LYS A 361 -0.79 14.57 10.77
N LEU A 362 -1.60 15.59 10.56
CA LEU A 362 -2.50 15.74 9.41
C LEU A 362 -1.84 16.66 8.37
N SER A 363 -1.83 16.28 7.10
CA SER A 363 -1.40 17.16 6.02
C SER A 363 -2.39 18.30 5.82
N VAL A 364 -1.86 19.50 5.52
CA VAL A 364 -2.68 20.64 5.05
C VAL A 364 -3.11 20.49 3.59
N ALA A 365 -2.45 19.59 2.84
CA ALA A 365 -2.91 19.16 1.54
C ALA A 365 -4.23 18.42 1.68
N CYS A 366 -5.11 18.58 0.69
CA CYS A 366 -6.45 18.03 0.64
C CYS A 366 -7.33 18.48 1.82
N SER A 367 -7.01 19.58 2.48
CA SER A 367 -7.69 19.93 3.73
C SER A 367 -9.21 20.19 3.56
N ASN A 368 -9.71 20.36 2.33
CA ASN A 368 -11.14 20.47 2.03
C ASN A 368 -11.88 19.12 1.94
N GLY A 369 -11.18 17.98 2.00
CA GLY A 369 -11.80 16.66 1.95
C GLY A 369 -12.64 16.36 3.20
N ASP A 370 -13.72 15.60 3.02
CA ASP A 370 -14.50 15.06 4.13
C ASP A 370 -13.82 13.78 4.64
N ILE A 371 -13.43 13.77 5.91
CA ILE A 371 -12.82 12.58 6.55
C ILE A 371 -13.72 11.35 6.48
N LYS A 372 -15.03 11.53 6.32
CA LYS A 372 -15.98 10.43 6.10
C LYS A 372 -15.70 9.64 4.83
N ASP A 373 -15.02 10.23 3.86
CA ASP A 373 -14.59 9.55 2.64
C ASP A 373 -13.38 8.65 2.88
N GLY A 374 -12.72 8.79 4.04
CA GLY A 374 -11.51 8.08 4.42
C GLY A 374 -10.26 8.95 4.28
N TYR A 375 -9.10 8.36 4.56
CA TYR A 375 -7.82 9.05 4.47
C TYR A 375 -6.70 8.10 4.02
N LYS A 376 -5.65 8.70 3.48
CA LYS A 376 -4.40 8.04 3.10
C LYS A 376 -3.32 8.32 4.13
N VAL A 377 -2.31 7.45 4.16
CA VAL A 377 -1.10 7.64 4.96
C VAL A 377 0.09 7.75 4.03
N VAL A 378 0.91 8.79 4.23
CA VAL A 378 2.16 9.01 3.49
C VAL A 378 3.25 9.28 4.52
N GLY A 379 4.12 8.30 4.72
CA GLY A 379 5.07 8.31 5.82
C GLY A 379 4.35 8.43 7.17
N SER A 380 4.67 9.47 7.94
CA SER A 380 4.07 9.72 9.25
C SER A 380 2.91 10.72 9.23
N VAL A 381 2.30 10.98 8.08
CA VAL A 381 1.27 12.01 7.90
C VAL A 381 -0.01 11.41 7.29
N ALA A 382 -1.16 11.80 7.84
CA ALA A 382 -2.48 11.49 7.28
C ALA A 382 -2.89 12.53 6.22
N LEU A 383 -3.49 12.09 5.12
CA LEU A 383 -4.10 12.94 4.09
C LEU A 383 -5.59 12.64 3.99
N VAL A 384 -6.43 13.65 4.18
CA VAL A 384 -7.90 13.52 4.22
C VAL A 384 -8.54 13.58 2.83
N CYS A 385 -7.85 13.05 1.83
CA CYS A 385 -8.41 12.77 0.50
C CYS A 385 -7.90 11.43 0.00
N LEU A 386 -8.63 10.89 -0.99
CA LEU A 386 -8.26 9.65 -1.67
C LEU A 386 -7.65 9.88 -3.05
N ASP A 387 -7.31 11.12 -3.40
CA ASP A 387 -6.63 11.48 -4.64
C ASP A 387 -5.23 10.85 -4.76
N PRO A 388 -4.71 10.66 -5.99
CA PRO A 388 -3.43 9.98 -6.22
C PRO A 388 -2.23 10.81 -5.72
N VAL A 389 -1.52 10.23 -4.73
CA VAL A 389 -0.24 10.73 -4.23
C VAL A 389 0.87 10.37 -5.22
N HIS A 390 1.72 11.34 -5.55
CA HIS A 390 2.85 11.12 -6.44
C HIS A 390 3.82 10.07 -5.86
N PRO A 391 4.48 9.22 -6.69
CA PRO A 391 5.36 8.15 -6.19
C PRO A 391 6.49 8.59 -5.25
N ASN A 392 6.95 9.85 -5.33
CA ASN A 392 7.94 10.40 -4.40
C ASN A 392 7.36 10.81 -3.03
N GLY A 393 6.05 10.70 -2.80
CA GLY A 393 5.38 11.04 -1.55
C GLY A 393 5.30 12.53 -1.21
N LYS A 394 5.71 13.44 -2.13
CA LYS A 394 5.83 14.88 -1.82
C LYS A 394 4.59 15.72 -2.12
N PHE A 395 3.70 15.25 -2.99
CA PHE A 395 2.48 15.98 -3.35
C PHE A 395 1.37 15.05 -3.81
N VAL A 396 0.15 15.56 -3.78
CA VAL A 396 -1.05 14.91 -4.29
C VAL A 396 -1.57 15.69 -5.50
N ALA A 397 -2.04 14.96 -6.52
CA ALA A 397 -2.76 15.55 -7.65
C ALA A 397 -4.26 15.57 -7.31
N HIS A 398 -4.77 16.71 -6.84
CA HIS A 398 -6.12 16.84 -6.28
C HIS A 398 -7.11 17.33 -7.33
N GLY A 399 -8.18 16.57 -7.57
CA GLY A 399 -9.17 16.85 -8.63
C GLY A 399 -10.36 17.75 -8.24
N HIS A 400 -10.49 18.15 -6.97
CA HIS A 400 -11.63 18.96 -6.53
C HIS A 400 -11.45 20.45 -6.81
N GLU A 401 -12.59 21.17 -6.80
CA GLU A 401 -12.71 22.60 -7.05
C GLU A 401 -11.62 23.40 -6.31
N VAL A 402 -10.55 23.74 -7.04
CA VAL A 402 -9.56 24.67 -6.53
C VAL A 402 -10.23 26.04 -6.56
N PHE A 403 -10.69 26.51 -5.41
CA PHE A 403 -11.29 27.83 -5.26
C PHE A 403 -10.30 28.90 -5.72
N VAL A 404 -10.58 29.52 -6.87
CA VAL A 404 -9.90 30.73 -7.29
C VAL A 404 -10.68 31.90 -6.72
N ALA A 405 -9.98 32.90 -6.18
CA ALA A 405 -10.62 34.15 -5.77
C ALA A 405 -11.36 34.75 -6.98
N GLY A 406 -12.68 34.59 -7.03
CA GLY A 406 -13.55 35.07 -8.12
C GLY A 406 -14.29 34.01 -8.97
N GLY A 407 -14.16 32.71 -8.71
CA GLY A 407 -14.98 31.69 -9.40
C GLY A 407 -14.55 30.24 -9.16
N THR A 408 -15.43 29.31 -9.54
CA THR A 408 -15.11 27.87 -9.63
C THR A 408 -14.37 27.59 -10.93
N ALA A 409 -13.13 27.12 -10.84
CA ALA A 409 -12.40 26.62 -12.01
C ALA A 409 -12.84 25.17 -12.26
N ALA A 410 -13.97 24.98 -12.93
CA ALA A 410 -14.24 23.71 -13.60
C ALA A 410 -13.06 23.44 -14.56
N ASP A 411 -12.54 22.22 -14.61
CA ASP A 411 -11.50 21.76 -15.55
C ASP A 411 -10.02 21.89 -15.14
N ARG A 412 -9.73 22.17 -13.86
CA ARG A 412 -8.35 22.16 -13.34
C ARG A 412 -8.17 21.18 -12.18
N PHE A 413 -6.95 20.67 -12.05
CA PHE A 413 -6.52 19.94 -10.84
C PHE A 413 -5.32 20.66 -10.20
N GLY A 414 -5.12 20.45 -8.90
CA GLY A 414 -4.06 21.09 -8.11
C GLY A 414 -2.90 20.15 -7.78
N TYR A 415 -1.68 20.70 -7.72
CA TYR A 415 -0.53 20.04 -7.09
C TYR A 415 -0.42 20.49 -5.63
N GLU A 416 -1.02 19.73 -4.73
CA GLU A 416 -0.97 20.07 -3.30
C GLU A 416 0.22 19.38 -2.63
N VAL A 417 1.19 20.19 -2.19
CA VAL A 417 2.39 19.70 -1.51
C VAL A 417 2.03 19.14 -0.14
N ILE A 418 2.50 17.93 0.13
CA ILE A 418 2.35 17.25 1.42
C ILE A 418 3.39 17.88 2.37
N GLY A 419 2.94 18.86 3.15
CA GLY A 419 3.78 19.62 4.07
C GLY A 419 4.05 18.90 5.41
N THR A 420 4.73 19.60 6.33
CA THR A 420 5.12 19.11 7.67
C THR A 420 3.96 18.73 8.61
N GLY A 421 2.72 18.93 8.16
CA GLY A 421 1.47 18.61 8.85
C GLY A 421 1.13 19.51 10.05
N ILE A 422 -0.15 19.53 10.41
CA ILE A 422 -0.73 20.12 11.62
C ILE A 422 -1.09 19.00 12.60
N GLU A 423 -1.14 19.30 13.90
CA GLU A 423 -1.47 18.30 14.93
C GLU A 423 -2.97 17.97 14.93
N THR A 424 -3.82 19.00 14.78
CA THR A 424 -5.27 18.83 14.80
C THR A 424 -6.00 19.60 13.69
N PHE A 425 -7.23 19.23 13.38
CA PHE A 425 -8.13 19.97 12.49
C PHE A 425 -8.40 21.40 12.99
N ALA A 426 -8.39 21.64 14.30
CA ALA A 426 -8.53 22.97 14.89
C ALA A 426 -7.33 23.89 14.59
N ASP A 427 -6.14 23.32 14.37
CA ASP A 427 -4.93 24.06 13.99
C ASP A 427 -4.91 24.42 12.50
N ARG A 428 -5.95 24.06 11.76
CA ARG A 428 -6.05 24.34 10.34
C ARG A 428 -6.08 25.87 10.13
N PRO A 429 -5.20 26.43 9.30
CA PRO A 429 -5.21 27.86 9.03
C PRO A 429 -6.54 28.28 8.39
N LEU A 430 -7.31 29.11 9.10
CA LEU A 430 -8.51 29.78 8.59
C LEU A 430 -8.11 30.94 7.67
N PRO A 431 -8.96 31.27 6.68
CA PRO A 431 -8.92 30.71 5.32
C PRO A 431 -7.52 30.75 4.70
N LEU A 432 -7.29 29.96 3.63
CA LEU A 432 -6.04 29.84 2.87
C LEU A 432 -5.55 31.15 2.18
N SER A 433 -5.75 32.34 2.77
CA SER A 433 -5.17 33.59 2.29
C SER A 433 -3.65 33.52 2.41
N GLY A 434 -3.00 32.97 1.39
CA GLY A 434 -1.55 32.86 1.29
C GLY A 434 -1.03 31.52 0.78
N HIS A 435 -1.83 30.46 0.77
CA HIS A 435 -1.43 29.17 0.20
C HIS A 435 -1.93 29.06 -1.23
N TRP A 436 -1.08 29.48 -2.16
CA TRP A 436 -1.32 29.22 -3.57
C TRP A 436 -1.02 27.75 -3.84
N VAL A 437 -1.96 27.07 -4.49
CA VAL A 437 -1.76 25.74 -5.07
C VAL A 437 -1.47 25.94 -6.55
N ARG A 438 -0.39 25.35 -7.07
CA ARG A 438 -0.14 25.35 -8.51
C ARG A 438 -1.21 24.49 -9.17
N GLN A 439 -1.88 25.06 -10.15
CA GLN A 439 -2.94 24.38 -10.90
C GLN A 439 -2.38 23.78 -12.18
N ALA A 440 -3.09 22.80 -12.73
CA ALA A 440 -2.86 22.25 -14.05
C ALA A 440 -4.15 22.29 -14.86
N GLU A 441 -4.05 22.82 -16.07
CA GLU A 441 -5.09 22.80 -17.09
C GLU A 441 -4.65 21.84 -18.18
N VAL A 442 -5.55 20.96 -18.62
CA VAL A 442 -5.24 19.97 -19.65
C VAL A 442 -5.83 20.42 -20.97
N VAL A 443 -5.03 20.32 -22.03
CA VAL A 443 -5.43 20.56 -23.41
C VAL A 443 -5.38 19.24 -24.16
N GLY A 444 -6.47 18.90 -24.83
CA GLY A 444 -6.57 17.72 -25.68
C GLY A 444 -5.67 17.79 -26.91
N ILE A 445 -5.54 16.65 -27.60
CA ILE A 445 -4.76 16.57 -28.85
C ILE A 445 -5.25 17.57 -29.91
N ASP A 446 -6.57 17.84 -29.91
CA ASP A 446 -7.23 18.74 -30.86
C ASP A 446 -7.13 20.23 -30.45
N GLY A 447 -6.53 20.54 -29.30
CA GLY A 447 -6.34 21.91 -28.80
C GLY A 447 -7.45 22.42 -27.87
N ASP A 448 -8.52 21.64 -27.67
CA ASP A 448 -9.61 21.99 -26.76
C ASP A 448 -9.25 21.72 -25.30
N GLY A 449 -9.80 22.52 -24.38
CA GLY A 449 -9.69 22.29 -22.95
C GLY A 449 -10.32 20.96 -22.53
N LYS A 450 -9.67 20.26 -21.59
CA LYS A 450 -10.13 18.98 -21.07
C LYS A 450 -10.18 18.98 -19.56
N TYR A 451 -11.30 18.51 -19.03
CA TYR A 451 -11.41 18.14 -17.63
C TYR A 451 -10.50 16.95 -17.33
N CYS A 452 -9.70 17.03 -16.26
CA CYS A 452 -8.94 15.90 -15.71
C CYS A 452 -9.32 15.70 -14.24
N SER A 453 -9.92 14.55 -13.93
CA SER A 453 -9.96 13.98 -12.58
C SER A 453 -8.77 13.03 -12.42
N PRO A 454 -7.73 13.39 -11.64
CA PRO A 454 -6.57 12.55 -11.41
C PRO A 454 -6.98 11.18 -10.87
N THR A 455 -6.57 10.11 -11.54
CA THR A 455 -6.97 8.74 -11.18
C THR A 455 -5.81 7.97 -10.57
N ALA A 456 -4.64 7.98 -11.21
CA ALA A 456 -3.44 7.33 -10.70
C ALA A 456 -2.16 7.81 -11.39
N TRP A 457 -1.04 7.75 -10.69
CA TRP A 457 0.27 7.85 -11.32
C TRP A 457 0.63 6.53 -11.99
N LEU A 458 1.05 6.58 -13.26
CA LEU A 458 1.57 5.41 -13.98
C LEU A 458 3.07 5.25 -13.76
N ASN A 459 3.79 6.36 -13.64
CA ASN A 459 5.21 6.41 -13.25
C ASN A 459 5.49 7.77 -12.55
N GLY A 460 6.76 8.17 -12.45
CA GLY A 460 7.18 9.42 -11.80
C GLY A 460 6.89 10.71 -12.57
N SER A 461 6.33 10.65 -13.78
CA SER A 461 5.92 11.86 -14.53
C SER A 461 4.59 11.69 -15.26
N GLU A 462 4.07 10.47 -15.40
CA GLU A 462 2.85 10.22 -16.15
C GLU A 462 1.65 9.98 -15.22
N LEU A 463 0.64 10.83 -15.37
CA LEU A 463 -0.61 10.80 -14.61
C LEU A 463 -1.76 10.34 -15.52
N LEU A 464 -2.51 9.34 -15.07
CA LEU A 464 -3.77 8.92 -15.66
C LEU A 464 -4.89 9.84 -15.19
N CYS A 465 -5.60 10.44 -16.15
CA CYS A 465 -6.75 11.31 -15.96
C CYS A 465 -8.03 10.62 -16.44
N ARG A 466 -9.13 10.85 -15.72
CA ARG A 466 -10.49 10.60 -16.20
C ARG A 466 -11.12 11.92 -16.64
N GLY A 467 -11.57 11.98 -17.88
CA GLY A 467 -12.26 13.16 -18.42
C GLY A 467 -13.74 13.21 -18.07
N GLY A 468 -14.36 14.37 -18.35
CA GLY A 468 -15.76 14.64 -18.01
C GLY A 468 -16.77 13.76 -18.77
N SER A 469 -16.37 13.22 -19.93
CA SER A 469 -17.18 12.28 -20.71
C SER A 469 -16.83 10.81 -20.45
N GLY A 470 -16.07 10.54 -19.38
CA GLY A 470 -15.65 9.20 -18.99
C GLY A 470 -14.51 8.62 -19.83
N GLU A 471 -13.90 9.41 -20.72
CA GLU A 471 -12.69 9.03 -21.42
C GLU A 471 -11.51 8.88 -20.44
N LEU A 472 -10.55 8.03 -20.79
CA LEU A 472 -9.28 7.93 -20.05
C LEU A 472 -8.13 8.37 -20.95
N TYR A 473 -7.22 9.14 -20.40
CA TYR A 473 -6.02 9.59 -21.09
C TYR A 473 -4.89 9.87 -20.09
N THR A 474 -3.66 9.96 -20.58
CA THR A 474 -2.50 10.32 -19.77
C THR A 474 -2.00 11.73 -20.08
N VAL A 475 -1.40 12.36 -19.08
CA VAL A 475 -0.68 13.63 -19.20
C VAL A 475 0.71 13.49 -18.61
N GLU A 476 1.66 14.25 -19.12
CA GLU A 476 3.00 14.35 -18.56
C GLU A 476 3.07 15.54 -17.60
N VAL A 477 3.39 15.25 -16.34
CA VAL A 477 3.57 16.21 -15.25
C VAL A 477 5.04 16.28 -14.90
N ASN A 478 5.56 17.49 -14.72
CA ASN A 478 6.89 17.69 -14.15
C ASN A 478 6.79 17.80 -12.62
N PRO A 479 7.25 16.79 -11.84
CA PRO A 479 7.13 16.80 -10.38
C PRO A 479 7.83 17.99 -9.71
N ALA A 480 8.87 18.54 -10.33
CA ALA A 480 9.61 19.69 -9.79
C ALA A 480 8.77 20.97 -9.71
N ARG A 481 7.60 21.01 -10.38
CA ARG A 481 6.66 22.14 -10.36
C ARG A 481 5.79 22.15 -9.10
N ALA A 482 5.65 21.03 -8.40
CA ALA A 482 4.91 20.94 -7.15
C ALA A 482 5.71 21.59 -6.01
N GLN A 483 5.41 22.86 -5.71
CA GLN A 483 6.15 23.70 -4.78
C GLN A 483 5.19 24.40 -3.82
N SER A 484 5.62 24.64 -2.58
CA SER A 484 4.80 25.23 -1.51
C SER A 484 5.03 26.74 -1.33
N ASP A 485 6.05 27.32 -1.95
CA ASP A 485 6.51 28.71 -1.80
C ASP A 485 6.05 29.63 -2.94
N LEU A 486 4.92 29.30 -3.56
CA LEU A 486 4.33 30.07 -4.65
C LEU A 486 3.97 31.49 -4.20
N LYS A 487 4.37 32.49 -5.00
CA LYS A 487 4.11 33.91 -4.72
C LYS A 487 2.75 34.39 -5.24
N GLY A 488 2.06 33.57 -6.01
CA GLY A 488 0.80 33.88 -6.67
C GLY A 488 0.18 32.63 -7.30
N PRO A 489 -1.03 32.75 -7.87
CA PRO A 489 -1.63 31.65 -8.60
C PRO A 489 -0.81 31.38 -9.88
N GLU A 490 -0.40 30.13 -10.04
CA GLU A 490 0.30 29.66 -11.22
C GLU A 490 -0.43 28.47 -11.83
N THR A 491 -0.48 28.41 -13.16
CA THR A 491 -1.16 27.35 -13.91
C THR A 491 -0.20 26.74 -14.93
N ASP A 492 -0.10 25.41 -14.92
CA ASP A 492 0.62 24.63 -15.91
C ASP A 492 -0.36 24.22 -17.02
N ILE A 493 0.03 24.40 -18.28
CA ILE A 493 -0.73 23.88 -19.41
C ILE A 493 -0.12 22.54 -19.81
N LEU A 494 -0.85 21.47 -19.53
CA LEU A 494 -0.46 20.11 -19.86
C LEU A 494 -1.15 19.67 -21.15
N LYS A 495 -0.45 18.88 -21.97
CA LYS A 495 -1.05 18.27 -23.16
C LYS A 495 -1.41 16.82 -22.88
N GLU A 496 -2.56 16.40 -23.39
CA GLU A 496 -2.89 14.98 -23.52
C GLU A 496 -1.75 14.27 -24.26
N LYS A 497 -1.11 13.32 -23.58
CA LYS A 497 0.00 12.53 -24.12
C LYS A 497 -0.52 11.32 -24.89
N THR A 498 -1.46 10.58 -24.30
CA THR A 498 -1.98 9.36 -24.92
C THR A 498 -3.42 9.10 -24.49
N LYS A 499 -4.28 8.74 -25.45
CA LYS A 499 -5.67 8.34 -25.22
C LYS A 499 -5.71 6.85 -24.87
N ILE A 500 -6.22 6.52 -23.69
CA ILE A 500 -6.32 5.15 -23.17
C ILE A 500 -7.69 4.54 -23.49
N ALA A 501 -8.76 5.31 -23.33
CA ALA A 501 -10.11 4.89 -23.65
C ALA A 501 -10.90 6.07 -24.24
N PRO A 502 -11.72 5.86 -25.28
CA PRO A 502 -12.56 6.91 -25.83
C PRO A 502 -13.68 7.31 -24.85
N PRO A 503 -14.35 8.46 -25.09
CA PRO A 503 -15.58 8.83 -24.38
C PRO A 503 -16.62 7.71 -24.39
N THR A 504 -17.43 7.62 -23.34
CA THR A 504 -18.50 6.62 -23.24
C THR A 504 -19.80 7.23 -22.74
N SER A 505 -20.91 6.85 -23.36
CA SER A 505 -22.26 7.25 -22.93
C SER A 505 -22.74 6.51 -21.67
N ARG A 506 -22.06 5.41 -21.29
CA ARG A 506 -22.50 4.51 -20.19
C ARG A 506 -22.13 5.01 -18.79
N GLY A 507 -21.43 6.14 -18.68
CA GLY A 507 -20.97 6.71 -17.40
C GLY A 507 -19.98 5.78 -16.68
N VAL A 508 -18.72 6.21 -16.57
CA VAL A 508 -17.70 5.43 -15.83
C VAL A 508 -17.93 5.59 -14.33
N LYS A 509 -18.24 4.49 -13.67
CA LYS A 509 -18.54 4.41 -12.24
C LYS A 509 -17.32 4.14 -11.37
N ALA A 510 -16.43 3.26 -11.82
CA ALA A 510 -15.18 2.97 -11.14
C ALA A 510 -14.06 2.69 -12.15
N VAL A 511 -12.83 2.97 -11.72
CA VAL A 511 -11.61 2.73 -12.48
C VAL A 511 -10.64 1.97 -11.57
N VAL A 512 -10.14 0.83 -12.03
CA VAL A 512 -9.21 -0.01 -11.25
C VAL A 512 -8.01 -0.35 -12.10
N ILE A 513 -6.81 -0.16 -11.56
CA ILE A 513 -5.56 -0.39 -12.27
C ILE A 513 -4.90 -1.65 -11.72
N THR A 514 -4.31 -2.45 -12.60
CA THR A 514 -3.54 -3.63 -12.19
C THR A 514 -2.26 -3.21 -11.44
N PRO A 515 -1.74 -4.01 -10.50
CA PRO A 515 -0.55 -3.66 -9.71
C PRO A 515 0.69 -3.37 -10.56
N ASP A 516 0.84 -4.12 -11.66
CA ASP A 516 1.90 -3.93 -12.66
C ASP A 516 1.68 -2.72 -13.58
N ARG A 517 0.55 -2.01 -13.42
CA ARG A 517 0.13 -0.85 -14.22
C ARG A 517 0.08 -1.13 -15.72
N SER A 518 -0.10 -2.39 -16.10
CA SER A 518 -0.19 -2.79 -17.51
C SER A 518 -1.59 -2.58 -18.10
N SER A 519 -2.62 -2.59 -17.25
CA SER A 519 -4.03 -2.52 -17.66
C SER A 519 -4.88 -1.71 -16.68
N VAL A 520 -5.97 -1.14 -17.21
CA VAL A 520 -7.01 -0.46 -16.44
C VAL A 520 -8.38 -1.07 -16.77
N TYR A 521 -9.17 -1.30 -15.73
CA TYR A 521 -10.54 -1.79 -15.81
C TYR A 521 -11.53 -0.66 -15.56
N LEU A 522 -12.52 -0.57 -16.44
CA LEU A 522 -13.56 0.44 -16.49
C LEU A 522 -14.91 -0.19 -16.18
N PHE A 523 -15.51 0.23 -15.07
CA PHE A 523 -16.83 -0.20 -14.65
C PHE A 523 -17.83 0.82 -15.16
N THR A 524 -18.65 0.43 -16.13
CA THR A 524 -19.59 1.34 -16.78
C THR A 524 -21.02 0.99 -16.40
N GLY A 525 -21.84 2.00 -16.18
CA GLY A 525 -23.24 1.82 -15.82
C GLY A 525 -24.11 1.30 -16.97
N SER A 526 -25.40 1.21 -16.70
CA SER A 526 -26.43 0.93 -17.69
C SER A 526 -26.42 1.99 -18.80
N ASP A 527 -26.78 1.58 -20.02
CA ASP A 527 -27.09 2.50 -21.13
C ASP A 527 -28.53 3.05 -21.09
N GLY A 528 -29.29 2.72 -20.04
CA GLY A 528 -30.69 3.12 -19.90
C GLY A 528 -31.68 2.30 -20.73
N GLN A 529 -31.23 1.26 -21.44
CA GLN A 529 -32.06 0.39 -22.28
C GLN A 529 -32.23 -1.03 -21.70
N GLY A 530 -32.02 -1.19 -20.40
CA GLY A 530 -32.13 -2.48 -19.70
C GLY A 530 -30.83 -3.28 -19.61
N ASP A 531 -29.72 -2.76 -20.13
CA ASP A 531 -28.38 -3.33 -19.89
C ASP A 531 -27.97 -3.09 -18.42
N GLN A 532 -27.44 -4.10 -17.75
CA GLN A 532 -26.99 -4.03 -16.36
C GLN A 532 -25.63 -3.33 -16.18
N GLY A 533 -25.00 -2.90 -17.27
CA GLY A 533 -23.68 -2.27 -17.29
C GLY A 533 -22.58 -3.29 -17.58
N LYS A 534 -21.39 -2.78 -17.93
CA LYS A 534 -20.29 -3.58 -18.48
C LYS A 534 -18.94 -3.23 -17.85
N ILE A 535 -18.06 -4.22 -17.86
CA ILE A 535 -16.65 -4.08 -17.53
C ILE A 535 -15.84 -4.07 -18.83
N TYR A 536 -15.02 -3.05 -19.00
CA TYR A 536 -14.04 -2.98 -20.07
C TYR A 536 -12.62 -3.02 -19.51
N ARG A 537 -11.68 -3.56 -20.27
CA ARG A 537 -10.24 -3.52 -19.99
C ARG A 537 -9.54 -2.76 -21.11
N ALA A 538 -8.79 -1.73 -20.74
CA ALA A 538 -7.90 -1.01 -21.64
C ALA A 538 -6.44 -1.27 -21.24
N SER A 539 -5.55 -1.38 -22.23
CA SER A 539 -4.11 -1.48 -21.97
C SER A 539 -3.53 -0.09 -21.73
N LEU A 540 -2.70 0.03 -20.69
CA LEU A 540 -1.97 1.25 -20.37
C LEU A 540 -0.63 1.31 -21.12
N THR A 541 -0.05 0.16 -21.48
CA THR A 541 1.24 0.06 -22.18
C THR A 541 1.10 0.00 -23.70
N ASN A 542 -0.01 -0.53 -24.22
CA ASN A 542 -0.33 -0.56 -25.64
C ASN A 542 -1.77 -0.04 -25.88
N PRO A 543 -1.99 1.28 -25.75
CA PRO A 543 -3.33 1.86 -25.80
C PRO A 543 -4.05 1.55 -27.11
N GLY A 544 -5.35 1.26 -27.00
CA GLY A 544 -6.20 0.82 -28.10
C GLY A 544 -7.66 0.87 -27.71
N GLN A 545 -8.52 0.19 -28.48
CA GLN A 545 -9.95 0.10 -28.10
C GLN A 545 -10.09 -0.77 -26.84
N PRO A 546 -10.80 -0.28 -25.80
CA PRO A 546 -11.09 -1.10 -24.62
C PRO A 546 -11.83 -2.38 -25.00
N GLN A 547 -11.38 -3.50 -24.46
CA GLN A 547 -12.00 -4.81 -24.66
C GLN A 547 -13.10 -5.01 -23.62
N GLU A 548 -14.32 -5.37 -24.05
CA GLU A 548 -15.35 -5.84 -23.13
C GLU A 548 -14.91 -7.16 -22.48
N VAL A 549 -14.90 -7.19 -21.15
CA VAL A 549 -14.43 -8.33 -20.36
C VAL A 549 -15.62 -9.14 -19.83
N GLY A 550 -16.72 -8.46 -19.49
CA GLY A 550 -17.93 -9.10 -18.99
C GLY A 550 -18.98 -8.11 -18.52
N PRO A 551 -20.15 -8.61 -18.06
CA PRO A 551 -21.16 -7.78 -17.40
C PRO A 551 -20.63 -7.28 -16.05
N LEU A 552 -21.26 -6.23 -15.51
CA LEU A 552 -21.07 -5.90 -14.11
C LEU A 552 -21.48 -7.07 -13.20
N PRO A 553 -20.83 -7.27 -12.04
CA PRO A 553 -21.28 -8.26 -11.08
C PRO A 553 -22.74 -8.02 -10.68
N GLU A 554 -23.50 -9.09 -10.50
CA GLU A 554 -24.88 -8.99 -10.04
C GLU A 554 -24.99 -8.17 -8.76
N GLY A 555 -25.92 -7.22 -8.74
CA GLY A 555 -26.14 -6.31 -7.61
C GLY A 555 -25.20 -5.09 -7.57
N TYR A 556 -24.30 -4.92 -8.54
CA TYR A 556 -23.39 -3.77 -8.58
C TYR A 556 -24.14 -2.42 -8.60
N ASP A 557 -24.03 -1.69 -7.51
CA ASP A 557 -24.46 -0.31 -7.32
C ASP A 557 -23.21 0.57 -7.08
N PRO A 558 -22.87 1.49 -7.98
CA PRO A 558 -21.68 2.31 -7.84
C PRO A 558 -21.62 3.17 -6.56
N ASN A 559 -22.74 3.37 -5.85
CA ASN A 559 -22.76 4.09 -4.58
C ASN A 559 -22.53 3.18 -3.36
N MET A 560 -22.56 1.86 -3.55
CA MET A 560 -22.41 0.85 -2.48
C MET A 560 -21.32 -0.18 -2.80
N HIS A 561 -20.55 0.04 -3.88
CA HIS A 561 -19.58 -0.90 -4.39
C HIS A 561 -18.22 -0.24 -4.52
N HIS A 562 -17.26 -0.81 -3.81
CA HIS A 562 -15.86 -0.40 -3.86
C HIS A 562 -15.04 -1.53 -4.46
N MET A 563 -13.98 -1.19 -5.17
CA MET A 563 -13.15 -2.17 -5.85
C MET A 563 -11.67 -1.88 -5.64
N ARG A 564 -10.93 -2.95 -5.45
CA ARG A 564 -9.47 -2.93 -5.37
C ARG A 564 -8.87 -4.08 -6.16
N TRP A 565 -7.59 -3.97 -6.47
CA TRP A 565 -6.80 -5.07 -6.99
C TRP A 565 -5.79 -5.49 -5.93
N ASN A 566 -5.74 -6.79 -5.60
CA ASN A 566 -4.73 -7.30 -4.67
C ASN A 566 -3.42 -7.56 -5.40
N GLN A 567 -2.32 -7.12 -4.77
CA GLN A 567 -0.97 -7.35 -5.28
C GLN A 567 -0.61 -8.84 -5.27
#